data_AF-E4NNV4-F1
#
_entry.id   AF-E4NNV4-F1
#
_cell.length_a   1.000
_cell.length_b   1.000
_cell.length_c   1.000
_cell.angle_alpha   90.00
_cell.angle_beta   90.00
_cell.angle_gamma   90.00
#
_symmetry.space_group_name_H-M   'P 1'
#
loop_
_entity.id
_entity.type
_entity.pdbx_description
1 polymer ?
#
loop_
_entity_poly.entity_id
_entity_poly.type
_entity_poly.pdbx_seq_one_letter_code
_entity_poly.pdbx_strand_id
1 'polypeptide(L)'
;MTFNPFAEGWDRDGDAAEDRPDAVNEWFEPDEEVGYEVGLPLASVDYDEYPEKDELYDAESGDIIREIAAHPLTNGAIDVAAELGVSEETAARVLGIHDAEQRGTHGGTPTVEKTVDGITLPHPDDADGIVVRRDQFKGAPHDNGRILEYLYIRCGLGVSEIEEVLDIAENDAVDGRRMLARHRLIEEEYEPHPLNRSGPIQAGSF
;
A
#
# COMPACT_ATOMS: atom_id res chain seq x y z
N MET A 1 -23.20 22.87 29.83
CA MET A 1 -21.75 22.73 29.99
C MET A 1 -21.15 22.82 28.60
N THR A 2 -20.28 23.79 28.37
CA THR A 2 -19.59 23.94 27.09
C THR A 2 -18.37 23.02 27.16
N PHE A 3 -18.35 21.96 26.36
CA PHE A 3 -17.18 21.08 26.21
C PHE A 3 -16.00 21.93 25.74
N ASN A 4 -14.93 21.97 26.53
CA ASN A 4 -13.71 22.70 26.16
C ASN A 4 -12.63 21.66 25.84
N PRO A 5 -12.47 21.26 24.56
CA PRO A 5 -11.55 20.20 24.17
C PRO A 5 -10.09 20.54 24.47
N PHE A 6 -9.76 21.83 24.63
CA PHE A 6 -8.43 22.26 25.03
C PHE A 6 -8.11 21.96 26.49
N ALA A 7 -9.09 21.96 27.40
CA ALA A 7 -8.81 21.63 28.79
C ALA A 7 -8.44 20.15 28.95
N GLU A 8 -9.15 19.29 28.23
CA GLU A 8 -8.89 17.85 28.18
C GLU A 8 -7.53 17.52 27.56
N GLY A 9 -7.14 18.21 26.50
CA GLY A 9 -5.81 18.03 25.91
C GLY A 9 -4.64 18.35 26.86
N TRP A 10 -4.80 19.32 27.76
CA TRP A 10 -3.77 19.66 28.74
C TRP A 10 -3.61 18.60 29.83
N ASP A 11 -4.70 17.93 30.22
CA ASP A 11 -4.68 16.91 31.27
C ASP A 11 -4.09 15.58 30.79
N ARG A 12 -4.04 15.36 29.47
CA ARG A 12 -3.51 14.15 28.83
C ARG A 12 -1.98 14.06 28.81
N ASP A 13 -1.24 15.16 29.04
CA ASP A 13 0.24 15.20 29.09
C ASP A 13 0.96 14.47 27.92
N GLY A 14 0.33 14.41 26.75
CA GLY A 14 0.85 13.73 25.57
C GLY A 14 0.32 12.31 25.33
N ASP A 15 -0.47 11.75 26.23
CA ASP A 15 -1.14 10.45 26.06
C ASP A 15 -2.32 10.53 25.08
N ALA A 16 -2.67 9.38 24.49
CA ALA A 16 -3.87 9.23 23.68
C ALA A 16 -5.15 9.41 24.53
N ALA A 17 -6.23 9.90 23.92
CA ALA A 17 -7.52 9.99 24.58
C ALA A 17 -8.14 8.59 24.73
N GLU A 18 -8.63 8.25 25.93
CA GLU A 18 -9.30 6.97 26.21
C GLU A 18 -10.59 6.79 25.39
N ASP A 19 -11.32 7.89 25.15
CA ASP A 19 -12.59 7.90 24.41
C ASP A 19 -12.43 8.51 22.99
N ARG A 20 -11.33 8.17 22.28
CA ARG A 20 -11.11 8.67 20.90
C ARG A 20 -12.06 8.00 19.90
N PRO A 21 -12.37 8.65 18.76
CA PRO A 21 -13.30 8.11 17.77
C PRO A 21 -12.87 6.75 17.20
N ASP A 22 -13.82 5.84 17.00
CA ASP A 22 -13.56 4.49 16.47
C ASP A 22 -12.86 4.53 15.10
N ALA A 23 -13.26 5.44 14.20
CA ALA A 23 -12.60 5.61 12.91
C ALA A 23 -11.10 5.98 13.03
N VAL A 24 -10.70 6.63 14.12
CA VAL A 24 -9.29 6.92 14.40
C VAL A 24 -8.58 5.69 14.98
N ASN A 25 -9.27 4.82 15.71
CA ASN A 25 -8.71 3.52 16.10
C ASN A 25 -8.47 2.63 14.87
N GLU A 26 -9.47 2.54 14.00
CA GLU A 26 -9.44 1.77 12.75
C GLU A 26 -8.30 2.22 11.84
N TRP A 27 -7.95 3.52 11.84
CA TRP A 27 -6.79 4.04 11.08
C TRP A 27 -5.45 3.36 11.43
N PHE A 28 -5.28 2.86 12.66
CA PHE A 28 -4.06 2.15 13.09
C PHE A 28 -4.23 0.62 13.00
N GLU A 29 -5.39 0.13 12.58
CA GLU A 29 -5.51 -1.28 12.26
C GLU A 29 -4.72 -1.53 10.97
N PRO A 30 -3.78 -2.50 10.97
CA PRO A 30 -3.01 -2.79 9.78
C PRO A 30 -3.97 -3.25 8.67
N ASP A 31 -3.84 -2.64 7.49
CA ASP A 31 -4.54 -3.10 6.31
C ASP A 31 -3.88 -4.37 5.75
N GLU A 32 -4.63 -5.13 4.96
CA GLU A 32 -4.05 -6.15 4.07
C GLU A 32 -3.21 -5.43 3.00
N GLU A 33 -1.89 -5.63 3.03
CA GLU A 33 -0.96 -5.10 2.04
C GLU A 33 -0.09 -6.24 1.50
N VAL A 34 0.25 -6.18 0.21
CA VAL A 34 1.18 -7.17 -0.38
C VAL A 34 2.59 -6.94 0.16
N GLY A 35 3.12 -7.95 0.85
CA GLY A 35 4.50 -7.95 1.29
C GLY A 35 4.68 -8.61 2.65
N TYR A 36 5.70 -9.44 2.77
CA TYR A 36 6.04 -10.14 4.01
C TYR A 36 6.24 -9.15 5.17
N GLU A 37 5.40 -9.27 6.21
CA GLU A 37 5.39 -8.40 7.39
C GLU A 37 5.16 -6.90 7.08
N VAL A 38 4.53 -6.57 5.94
CA VAL A 38 4.20 -5.18 5.57
C VAL A 38 2.83 -4.74 6.10
N GLY A 39 1.85 -5.66 6.11
CA GLY A 39 0.50 -5.45 6.64
C GLY A 39 -0.03 -6.72 7.29
N LEU A 40 -1.34 -6.97 7.20
CA LEU A 40 -1.91 -8.26 7.57
C LEU A 40 -1.47 -9.38 6.60
N PRO A 41 -1.34 -10.64 7.07
CA PRO A 41 -1.09 -11.77 6.20
C PRO A 41 -2.18 -11.93 5.15
N LEU A 42 -1.81 -12.21 3.90
CA LEU A 42 -2.77 -12.47 2.82
C LEU A 42 -3.40 -13.87 2.86
N ALA A 43 -2.86 -14.78 3.68
CA ALA A 43 -3.50 -16.04 4.01
C ALA A 43 -4.23 -15.95 5.36
N SER A 44 -5.18 -16.86 5.61
CA SER A 44 -5.96 -16.92 6.86
C SER A 44 -5.15 -17.40 8.08
N VAL A 45 -3.83 -17.29 8.04
CA VAL A 45 -2.88 -17.72 9.08
C VAL A 45 -1.86 -16.61 9.33
N ASP A 46 -1.30 -16.59 10.53
CA ASP A 46 -0.27 -15.62 10.89
C ASP A 46 1.04 -15.87 10.10
N TYR A 47 1.89 -14.85 9.95
CA TYR A 47 3.16 -14.96 9.20
C TYR A 47 4.11 -16.03 9.77
N ASP A 48 4.05 -16.34 11.06
CA ASP A 48 4.85 -17.40 11.68
C ASP A 48 4.38 -18.81 11.30
N GLU A 49 3.18 -18.93 10.74
CA GLU A 49 2.65 -20.16 10.15
C GLU A 49 2.91 -20.25 8.64
N TYR A 50 3.50 -19.21 8.02
CA TYR A 50 3.89 -19.28 6.61
C TYR A 50 5.01 -20.31 6.42
N PRO A 51 5.02 -21.02 5.28
CA PRO A 51 6.07 -21.98 5.00
C PRO A 51 7.44 -21.32 4.88
N GLU A 52 8.44 -21.89 5.56
CA GLU A 52 9.82 -21.45 5.40
C GLU A 52 10.31 -21.75 3.97
N LYS A 53 11.42 -21.11 3.58
CA LYS A 53 11.92 -21.14 2.20
C LYS A 53 12.17 -22.55 1.66
N ASP A 54 12.60 -23.47 2.51
CA ASP A 54 12.83 -24.88 2.19
C ASP A 54 11.53 -25.72 2.18
N GLU A 55 10.50 -25.27 2.88
CA GLU A 55 9.17 -25.91 2.96
C GLU A 55 8.24 -25.48 1.82
N LEU A 56 8.56 -24.42 1.09
CA LEU A 56 7.76 -23.92 -0.04
C LEU A 56 7.45 -24.97 -1.11
N TYR A 57 8.26 -26.01 -1.21
CA TYR A 57 8.09 -27.09 -2.19
C TYR A 57 7.30 -28.28 -1.64
N ASP A 58 7.02 -28.29 -0.35
CA ASP A 58 6.32 -29.37 0.32
C ASP A 58 4.81 -29.26 0.10
N ALA A 59 4.14 -30.41 -0.01
CA ALA A 59 2.72 -30.48 -0.32
C ALA A 59 1.83 -29.79 0.74
N GLU A 60 2.31 -29.70 1.99
CA GLU A 60 1.60 -29.09 3.12
C GLU A 60 1.48 -27.56 2.95
N SER A 61 2.45 -26.93 2.29
CA SER A 61 2.49 -25.49 1.99
C SER A 61 1.50 -25.08 0.90
N GLY A 62 0.98 -26.04 0.13
CA GLY A 62 0.18 -25.77 -1.07
C GLY A 62 -1.13 -25.05 -0.81
N ASP A 63 -1.75 -25.22 0.36
CA ASP A 63 -2.99 -24.50 0.71
C ASP A 63 -2.72 -23.00 0.92
N ILE A 64 -1.70 -22.65 1.71
CA ILE A 64 -1.28 -21.26 1.97
C ILE A 64 -0.88 -20.57 0.65
N ILE A 65 -0.08 -21.24 -0.17
CA ILE A 65 0.40 -20.69 -1.45
C ILE A 65 -0.76 -20.45 -2.42
N ARG A 66 -1.77 -21.33 -2.46
CA ARG A 66 -2.97 -21.15 -3.28
C ARG A 66 -3.84 -20.01 -2.77
N GLU A 67 -3.93 -19.83 -1.46
CA GLU A 67 -4.68 -18.75 -0.84
C GLU A 67 -4.06 -17.38 -1.19
N ILE A 68 -2.76 -17.22 -0.97
CA ILE A 68 -2.00 -16.01 -1.35
C ILE A 68 -2.16 -15.73 -2.85
N ALA A 69 -1.99 -16.75 -3.71
CA ALA A 69 -2.13 -16.58 -5.17
C ALA A 69 -3.54 -16.17 -5.62
N ALA A 70 -4.56 -16.49 -4.83
CA ALA A 70 -5.95 -16.15 -5.10
C ALA A 70 -6.37 -14.81 -4.47
N HIS A 71 -5.52 -14.21 -3.62
CA HIS A 71 -5.82 -12.98 -2.90
C HIS A 71 -6.08 -11.81 -3.87
N PRO A 72 -7.09 -10.94 -3.61
CA PRO A 72 -7.42 -9.83 -4.50
C PRO A 72 -6.28 -8.84 -4.78
N LEU A 73 -5.35 -8.69 -3.84
CA LEU A 73 -4.20 -7.79 -3.96
C LEU A 73 -3.04 -8.38 -4.78
N THR A 74 -3.04 -9.70 -4.97
CA THR A 74 -1.97 -10.43 -5.65
C THR A 74 -2.23 -10.52 -7.15
N ASN A 75 -1.40 -9.86 -7.95
CA ASN A 75 -1.51 -9.75 -9.41
C ASN A 75 -0.35 -10.42 -10.16
N GLY A 76 0.20 -11.49 -9.58
CA GLY A 76 1.16 -12.36 -10.25
C GLY A 76 2.27 -12.87 -9.33
N ALA A 77 3.27 -13.51 -9.93
CA ALA A 77 4.37 -14.11 -9.18
C ALA A 77 5.23 -13.10 -8.42
N ILE A 78 5.25 -11.82 -8.84
CA ILE A 78 5.99 -10.76 -8.15
C ILE A 78 5.35 -10.41 -6.80
N ASP A 79 4.01 -10.36 -6.74
CA ASP A 79 3.28 -10.04 -5.51
C ASP A 79 3.31 -11.23 -4.55
N VAL A 80 3.17 -12.46 -5.07
CA VAL A 80 3.38 -13.68 -4.28
C VAL A 80 4.81 -13.75 -3.74
N ALA A 81 5.81 -13.33 -4.52
CA ALA A 81 7.19 -13.30 -4.08
C ALA A 81 7.43 -12.26 -2.98
N ALA A 82 6.83 -11.08 -3.11
CA ALA A 82 6.86 -10.04 -2.09
C ALA A 82 6.22 -10.53 -0.78
N GLU A 83 5.05 -11.14 -0.88
CA GLU A 83 4.30 -11.68 0.27
C GLU A 83 5.03 -12.81 0.99
N LEU A 84 5.67 -13.72 0.25
CA LEU A 84 6.44 -14.83 0.83
C LEU A 84 7.89 -14.45 1.21
N GLY A 85 8.32 -13.21 0.95
CA GLY A 85 9.70 -12.78 1.21
C GLY A 85 10.76 -13.52 0.37
N VAL A 86 10.40 -13.97 -0.84
CA VAL A 86 11.28 -14.74 -1.73
C VAL A 86 11.51 -14.05 -3.08
N SER A 87 12.33 -14.66 -3.95
CA SER A 87 12.51 -14.14 -5.31
C SER A 87 11.32 -14.50 -6.21
N GLU A 88 11.02 -13.65 -7.20
CA GLU A 88 10.01 -13.90 -8.24
C GLU A 88 10.21 -15.26 -8.93
N GLU A 89 11.46 -15.66 -9.21
CA GLU A 89 11.75 -16.99 -9.78
C GLU A 89 11.31 -18.13 -8.85
N THR A 90 11.51 -17.97 -7.54
CA THR A 90 11.10 -18.96 -6.54
C THR A 90 9.59 -19.04 -6.50
N ALA A 91 8.90 -17.90 -6.38
CA ALA A 91 7.45 -17.84 -6.38
C ALA A 91 6.84 -18.44 -7.66
N ALA A 92 7.34 -18.10 -8.84
CA ALA A 92 6.87 -18.65 -10.10
C ALA A 92 7.00 -20.19 -10.17
N ARG A 93 8.10 -20.73 -9.63
CA ARG A 93 8.31 -22.19 -9.57
C ARG A 93 7.35 -22.85 -8.57
N VAL A 94 7.16 -22.24 -7.41
CA VAL A 94 6.31 -22.72 -6.32
C VAL A 94 4.83 -22.71 -6.75
N LEU A 95 4.36 -21.64 -7.39
CA LEU A 95 3.01 -21.57 -7.96
C LEU A 95 2.74 -22.71 -8.96
N GLY A 96 3.72 -23.01 -9.82
CA GLY A 96 3.61 -24.10 -10.78
C GLY A 96 3.62 -25.51 -10.14
N ILE A 97 4.25 -25.67 -8.99
CA ILE A 97 4.29 -26.95 -8.26
C ILE A 97 2.96 -27.22 -7.54
N HIS A 98 2.34 -26.18 -6.99
CA HIS A 98 1.11 -26.28 -6.20
C HIS A 98 -0.17 -26.11 -6.99
N ASP A 99 -0.07 -26.03 -8.33
CA ASP A 99 -1.21 -25.77 -9.23
C ASP A 99 -2.02 -24.54 -8.79
N ALA A 100 -1.31 -23.53 -8.29
CA ALA A 100 -1.89 -22.28 -7.85
C ALA A 100 -2.13 -21.41 -9.07
N GLU A 101 -3.31 -21.57 -9.69
CA GLU A 101 -3.76 -20.70 -10.76
C GLU A 101 -3.86 -19.27 -10.23
N GLN A 102 -3.02 -18.40 -10.77
CA GLN A 102 -3.16 -16.97 -10.58
C GLN A 102 -4.55 -16.58 -11.07
N ARG A 103 -5.24 -15.67 -10.36
CA ARG A 103 -6.36 -14.95 -10.98
C ARG A 103 -5.81 -14.36 -12.27
N GLY A 104 -6.28 -14.91 -13.40
CA GLY A 104 -5.66 -14.68 -14.69
C GLY A 104 -5.43 -13.21 -14.92
N THR A 105 -4.33 -12.88 -15.62
CA THR A 105 -3.79 -11.56 -15.91
C THR A 105 -4.86 -10.59 -16.42
N HIS A 106 -5.75 -10.14 -15.54
CA HIS A 106 -6.59 -9.00 -15.78
C HIS A 106 -5.59 -7.88 -15.60
N GLY A 107 -5.24 -7.24 -16.70
CA GLY A 107 -4.61 -5.93 -16.69
C GLY A 107 -5.54 -4.95 -15.99
N GLY A 108 -5.73 -5.11 -14.69
CA GLY A 108 -5.83 -3.98 -13.80
C GLY A 108 -4.54 -3.25 -14.05
N THR A 109 -4.60 -2.22 -14.90
CA THR A 109 -3.70 -1.10 -14.74
C THR A 109 -3.61 -0.88 -13.24
N PRO A 110 -2.41 -0.87 -12.61
CA PRO A 110 -2.31 -0.36 -11.26
C PRO A 110 -3.09 0.93 -11.31
N THR A 111 -4.18 1.00 -10.53
CA THR A 111 -4.93 2.24 -10.48
C THR A 111 -3.94 3.14 -9.82
N VAL A 112 -3.19 3.89 -10.64
CA VAL A 112 -2.35 4.98 -10.19
C VAL A 112 -3.39 5.95 -9.66
N GLU A 113 -3.78 5.74 -8.41
CA GLU A 113 -4.40 6.78 -7.63
C GLU A 113 -3.47 7.94 -7.81
N LYS A 114 -4.02 8.97 -8.44
CA LYS A 114 -3.27 10.12 -8.86
C LYS A 114 -2.81 10.75 -7.55
N THR A 115 -1.61 10.41 -7.08
CA THR A 115 -1.08 10.85 -5.80
C THR A 115 -1.19 12.35 -5.79
N VAL A 116 -2.18 12.83 -5.05
CA VAL A 116 -2.36 14.24 -4.80
C VAL A 116 -1.16 14.61 -3.94
N ASP A 117 -0.43 15.67 -4.31
CA ASP A 117 0.71 16.15 -3.50
C ASP A 117 0.17 16.67 -2.15
N GLY A 118 0.02 15.73 -1.23
CA GLY A 118 -0.71 15.86 0.01
C GLY A 118 -0.28 14.76 0.97
N ILE A 119 -0.67 14.94 2.22
CA ILE A 119 -0.52 13.98 3.29
C ILE A 119 -1.91 13.48 3.66
N THR A 120 -2.06 12.18 3.87
CA THR A 120 -3.30 11.63 4.41
C THR A 120 -3.19 11.65 5.94
N LEU A 121 -4.22 12.15 6.61
CA LEU A 121 -4.27 12.25 8.07
C LEU A 121 -5.54 11.53 8.58
N PRO A 122 -5.50 10.92 9.77
CA PRO A 122 -6.68 10.31 10.40
C PRO A 122 -7.84 11.30 10.52
N HIS A 123 -9.08 10.80 10.41
CA HIS A 123 -10.27 11.62 10.57
C HIS A 123 -11.29 10.99 11.53
N PRO A 124 -11.88 11.77 12.46
CA PRO A 124 -12.85 11.25 13.45
C PRO A 124 -14.06 10.52 12.87
N ASP A 125 -14.43 10.89 11.65
CA ASP A 125 -15.64 10.43 10.97
C ASP A 125 -15.32 9.57 9.73
N ASP A 126 -14.04 9.30 9.44
CA ASP A 126 -13.61 8.63 8.22
C ASP A 126 -12.33 7.82 8.45
N ALA A 127 -12.44 6.48 8.36
CA ALA A 127 -11.33 5.55 8.54
C ALA A 127 -10.32 5.61 7.37
N ASP A 128 -10.74 6.10 6.19
CA ASP A 128 -9.84 6.37 5.06
C ASP A 128 -9.15 7.75 5.20
N GLY A 129 -9.47 8.49 6.27
CA GLY A 129 -8.82 9.74 6.64
C GLY A 129 -9.12 10.90 5.70
N ILE A 130 -8.26 11.93 5.75
CA ILE A 130 -8.38 13.13 4.93
C ILE A 130 -7.06 13.49 4.26
N VAL A 131 -7.12 13.79 2.97
CA VAL A 131 -5.95 14.28 2.22
C VAL A 131 -5.81 15.79 2.39
N VAL A 132 -4.77 16.22 3.12
CA VAL A 132 -4.39 17.63 3.24
C VAL A 132 -3.28 17.93 2.24
N ARG A 133 -3.54 18.86 1.32
CA ARG A 133 -2.54 19.23 0.31
C ARG A 133 -1.38 20.01 0.93
N ARG A 134 -0.15 19.71 0.49
CA ARG A 134 1.06 20.36 1.01
C ARG A 134 1.13 21.84 0.71
N ASP A 135 0.50 22.30 -0.37
CA ASP A 135 0.41 23.71 -0.72
C ASP A 135 -0.44 24.54 0.27
N GLN A 136 -1.21 23.89 1.14
CA GLN A 136 -2.05 24.55 2.16
C GLN A 136 -1.28 24.94 3.41
N PHE A 137 -0.05 24.45 3.61
CA PHE A 137 0.75 24.77 4.78
C PHE A 137 2.20 25.09 4.43
N LYS A 138 2.85 25.89 5.29
CA LYS A 138 4.24 26.32 5.11
C LYS A 138 5.14 25.53 6.05
N GLY A 139 6.20 24.94 5.52
CA GLY A 139 7.15 24.15 6.31
C GLY A 139 6.73 22.68 6.39
N ALA A 140 7.42 21.94 7.25
CA ALA A 140 7.12 20.53 7.46
C ALA A 140 5.81 20.35 8.25
N PRO A 141 5.05 19.26 8.02
CA PRO A 141 3.84 18.94 8.77
C PRO A 141 4.01 19.01 10.30
N HIS A 142 5.16 18.54 10.83
CA HIS A 142 5.47 18.56 12.26
C HIS A 142 5.66 19.98 12.84
N ASP A 143 5.94 20.99 12.01
CA ASP A 143 6.02 22.39 12.43
C ASP A 143 4.66 23.10 12.40
N ASN A 144 3.62 22.44 11.88
CA ASN A 144 2.31 23.05 11.69
C ASN A 144 1.42 22.81 12.91
N GLY A 145 1.35 23.83 13.77
CA GLY A 145 0.51 23.78 14.98
C GLY A 145 -0.97 23.45 14.74
N ARG A 146 -1.54 23.71 13.56
CA ARG A 146 -2.93 23.31 13.25
C ARG A 146 -3.07 21.82 12.97
N ILE A 147 -2.06 21.21 12.36
CA ILE A 147 -2.03 19.75 12.15
C ILE A 147 -1.87 19.07 13.50
N LEU A 148 -0.92 19.54 14.31
CA LEU A 148 -0.71 19.00 15.66
C LEU A 148 -1.94 19.15 16.55
N GLU A 149 -2.58 20.33 16.54
CA GLU A 149 -3.83 20.56 17.28
C GLU A 149 -4.94 19.63 16.80
N TYR A 150 -5.10 19.47 15.49
CA TYR A 150 -6.10 18.60 14.91
C TYR A 150 -5.88 17.13 15.34
N LEU A 151 -4.67 16.60 15.17
CA LEU A 151 -4.37 15.21 15.52
C LEU A 151 -4.50 14.95 17.03
N TYR A 152 -3.97 15.85 17.85
CA TYR A 152 -3.98 15.68 19.30
C TYR A 152 -5.37 15.90 19.90
N ILE A 153 -6.04 17.00 19.57
CA ILE A 153 -7.29 17.40 20.21
C ILE A 153 -8.50 16.77 19.54
N ARG A 154 -8.51 16.71 18.20
CA ARG A 154 -9.70 16.29 17.44
C ARG A 154 -9.70 14.80 17.14
N CYS A 155 -8.54 14.23 16.81
CA CYS A 155 -8.41 12.79 16.62
C CYS A 155 -8.09 12.05 17.93
N GLY A 156 -7.66 12.76 18.97
CA GLY A 156 -7.38 12.15 20.27
C GLY A 156 -6.07 11.36 20.29
N LEU A 157 -5.15 11.59 19.36
CA LEU A 157 -3.87 10.88 19.30
C LEU A 157 -2.90 11.30 20.39
N GLY A 158 -2.10 10.37 20.87
CA GLY A 158 -0.92 10.65 21.69
C GLY A 158 0.24 11.19 20.86
N VAL A 159 1.26 11.75 21.53
CA VAL A 159 2.44 12.33 20.85
C VAL A 159 3.20 11.29 20.02
N SER A 160 3.34 10.06 20.52
CA SER A 160 4.00 8.98 19.79
C SER A 160 3.24 8.54 18.53
N GLU A 161 1.91 8.50 18.59
CA GLU A 161 1.06 8.16 17.44
C GLU A 161 1.05 9.29 16.40
N ILE A 162 1.17 10.54 16.85
CA ILE A 162 1.33 11.70 15.97
C ILE A 162 2.67 11.62 15.22
N GLU A 163 3.74 11.22 15.89
CA GLU A 163 5.04 10.99 15.26
C GLU A 163 4.93 9.93 14.17
N GLU A 164 4.33 8.78 14.48
CA GLU A 164 4.11 7.68 13.52
C GLU A 164 3.29 8.13 12.30
N VAL A 165 2.13 8.77 12.51
CA VAL A 165 1.27 9.26 11.42
C VAL A 165 2.01 10.24 10.51
N LEU A 166 2.78 11.16 11.08
CA LEU A 166 3.51 12.15 10.30
C LEU A 166 4.71 11.56 9.57
N ASP A 167 5.41 10.59 10.16
CA ASP A 167 6.50 9.86 9.52
C ASP A 167 6.00 9.02 8.35
N ILE A 168 4.90 8.28 8.52
CA ILE A 168 4.24 7.52 7.43
C ILE A 168 3.84 8.49 6.32
N ALA A 169 3.13 9.57 6.65
CA ALA A 169 2.66 10.54 5.66
C ALA A 169 3.80 11.28 4.93
N GLU A 170 4.96 11.46 5.56
CA GLU A 170 6.15 11.98 4.90
C GLU A 170 6.80 10.95 3.98
N ASN A 171 6.86 9.66 4.38
CA ASN A 171 7.51 8.57 3.65
C ASN A 171 6.65 7.99 2.50
N ASP A 172 5.34 7.82 2.65
CA ASP A 172 4.43 7.37 1.58
C ASP A 172 4.47 8.34 0.39
N ALA A 173 4.56 9.63 0.68
CA ALA A 173 4.70 10.65 -0.33
C ALA A 173 6.09 10.63 -1.01
N VAL A 174 7.10 9.97 -0.42
CA VAL A 174 8.42 9.73 -1.04
C VAL A 174 8.39 8.46 -1.88
N ASP A 175 7.73 7.39 -1.43
CA ASP A 175 7.64 6.14 -2.18
C ASP A 175 6.67 6.22 -3.37
N GLY A 176 5.56 6.96 -3.26
CA GLY A 176 4.74 7.36 -4.41
C GLY A 176 5.53 8.18 -5.46
N ARG A 177 6.48 9.03 -5.01
CA ARG A 177 7.38 9.77 -5.91
C ARG A 177 8.46 8.89 -6.54
N ARG A 178 8.96 7.86 -5.85
CA ARG A 178 9.90 6.87 -6.40
C ARG A 178 9.24 5.94 -7.41
N MET A 179 8.00 5.51 -7.17
CA MET A 179 7.21 4.72 -8.11
C MET A 179 6.97 5.50 -9.42
N LEU A 180 6.54 6.76 -9.34
CA LEU A 180 6.32 7.62 -10.51
C LEU A 180 7.62 7.96 -11.25
N ALA A 181 8.74 8.15 -10.54
CA ALA A 181 10.04 8.39 -11.16
C ALA A 181 10.57 7.15 -11.91
N ARG A 182 10.30 5.94 -11.40
CA ARG A 182 10.68 4.68 -12.06
C ARG A 182 9.81 4.39 -13.29
N HIS A 183 8.53 4.78 -13.25
CA HIS A 183 7.63 4.65 -14.40
C HIS A 183 7.95 5.64 -15.53
N ARG A 184 8.38 6.86 -15.20
CA ARG A 184 8.79 7.87 -16.18
C ARG A 184 10.04 7.46 -17.00
N LEU A 185 10.95 6.70 -16.40
CA LEU A 185 12.13 6.19 -17.09
C LEU A 185 11.82 5.05 -18.07
N ILE A 186 10.69 4.34 -17.88
CA ILE A 186 10.26 3.25 -18.78
C ILE A 186 9.57 3.82 -20.03
N GLU A 187 8.86 4.95 -19.92
CA GLU A 187 8.20 5.60 -21.06
C GLU A 187 9.16 6.33 -22.01
N GLU A 188 10.35 6.73 -21.57
CA GLU A 188 11.35 7.39 -22.44
C GLU A 188 12.20 6.40 -23.27
N GLU A 189 12.15 5.09 -23.00
CA GLU A 189 12.96 4.09 -23.73
C GLU A 189 12.22 3.38 -24.88
N TYR A 190 10.93 3.67 -25.09
CA TYR A 190 10.14 3.12 -26.20
C TYR A 190 9.83 4.19 -27.25
N GLU A 191 10.84 4.61 -28.02
CA GLU A 191 10.58 5.13 -29.38
C GLU A 191 10.25 3.93 -30.30
N PRO A 192 9.02 3.79 -30.81
CA PRO A 192 8.70 2.70 -31.71
C PRO A 192 9.45 2.88 -33.04
N HIS A 193 10.42 1.99 -33.28
CA HIS A 193 11.05 1.82 -34.59
C HIS A 193 9.97 1.66 -35.68
N PRO A 194 10.03 2.43 -36.79
CA PRO A 194 9.01 2.36 -37.83
C PRO A 194 9.07 1.00 -38.53
N LEU A 195 8.06 0.18 -38.31
CA LEU A 195 7.90 -1.14 -38.91
C LEU A 195 7.83 -1.03 -40.44
N ASN A 196 8.66 -1.88 -41.04
CA ASN A 196 8.89 -2.12 -42.46
C ASN A 196 7.58 -2.43 -43.20
N ARG A 197 7.18 -1.57 -44.14
CA ARG A 197 6.03 -1.81 -45.04
C ARG A 197 6.44 -2.81 -46.13
N SER A 198 6.24 -4.10 -45.86
CA SER A 198 6.22 -5.11 -46.92
C SER A 198 4.90 -4.99 -47.71
N GLY A 199 5.03 -4.78 -49.02
CA GLY A 199 3.94 -4.45 -49.95
C GLY A 199 3.00 -5.61 -50.31
N PRO A 200 1.91 -5.32 -51.05
CA PRO A 200 0.93 -6.32 -51.43
C PRO A 200 1.36 -7.13 -52.67
N ILE A 201 1.14 -8.45 -52.58
CA ILE A 201 1.27 -9.42 -53.66
C ILE A 201 0.14 -9.17 -54.69
N GLN A 202 0.48 -8.82 -55.93
CA GLN A 202 -0.46 -8.89 -57.05
C GLN A 202 -0.44 -10.30 -57.64
N ALA A 203 -1.57 -11.00 -57.53
CA ALA A 203 -1.86 -12.21 -58.27
C ALA A 203 -2.26 -11.84 -59.71
N GLY A 204 -1.54 -12.38 -60.70
CA GLY A 204 -1.91 -12.31 -62.10
C GLY A 204 -2.96 -13.37 -62.46
N SER A 205 -3.79 -13.08 -63.45
CA SER A 205 -4.48 -14.07 -64.29
C SER A 205 -4.91 -13.42 -65.61
N PHE A 206 -4.46 -14.06 -66.70
CA PHE A 206 -4.96 -14.15 -68.09
C PHE A 206 -5.88 -13.08 -68.68
#